data_AF-A0A497AU55-F1
#
_entry.id   AF-A0A497AU55-F1
#
_cell.length_a   1.000
_cell.length_b   1.000
_cell.length_c   1.000
_cell.angle_alpha   90.00
_cell.angle_beta   90.00
_cell.angle_gamma   90.00
#
_symmetry.space_group_name_H-M   'P 1'
#
loop_
_entity.id
_entity.type
_entity.pdbx_description
1 polymer ?
#
loop_
_entity_poly.entity_id
_entity_poly.type
_entity_poly.pdbx_seq_one_letter_code
_entity_poly.pdbx_strand_id
1 'polypeptide(L)'
;NQAEREGLRELFSGAFRLFRNPTAHGVVGYSAPEGKAIIGLVDLMLKMLQRAEELPPPGLFPENVEVALVRVEEAIGPGAASRLRTFLGKCLKELGLKPATAKQWIPFKRYALYKLDQWEKPRSHPITVFYLRATDPEYRLQFSTYHYVRVVGFNADWLIKELTGLGFQLVGKNQEPRIDLRIHNDQSFFDTLFELVKRTADELEQTLRQD
;
A
#
# COMPACT_ATOMS: atom_id res chain seq x y z
N ASN A 1 23.39 11.14 1.92
CA ASN A 1 23.22 12.61 1.88
C ASN A 1 21.73 12.98 1.90
N GLN A 2 21.05 12.62 2.99
CA GLN A 2 19.58 12.68 3.10
C GLN A 2 19.10 14.02 3.70
N ALA A 3 19.87 14.55 4.65
CA ALA A 3 19.63 15.87 5.24
C ALA A 3 19.73 17.02 4.21
N GLU A 4 20.68 16.98 3.26
CA GLU A 4 20.74 17.99 2.19
C GLU A 4 19.53 17.91 1.25
N ARG A 5 19.00 16.72 1.00
CA ARG A 5 17.79 16.53 0.18
C ARG A 5 16.53 17.05 0.89
N GLU A 6 16.44 16.84 2.20
CA GLU A 6 15.36 17.38 3.04
C GLU A 6 15.45 18.91 3.15
N GLY A 7 16.64 19.47 3.37
CA GLY A 7 16.85 20.92 3.41
C GLY A 7 16.55 21.62 2.08
N LEU A 8 16.99 21.06 0.94
CA LEU A 8 16.61 21.56 -0.38
C LEU A 8 15.10 21.49 -0.61
N ARG A 9 14.44 20.41 -0.15
CA ARG A 9 12.99 20.25 -0.27
C ARG A 9 12.20 21.27 0.53
N GLU A 10 12.57 21.53 1.78
CA GLU A 10 11.92 22.56 2.60
C GLU A 10 12.07 23.94 1.99
N LEU A 11 13.26 24.24 1.46
CA LEU A 11 13.57 25.52 0.82
C LEU A 11 12.74 25.73 -0.45
N PHE A 12 12.57 24.70 -1.28
CA PHE A 12 11.67 24.76 -2.45
C PHE A 12 10.20 24.87 -2.05
N SER A 13 9.73 24.11 -1.06
CA SER A 13 8.34 24.18 -0.56
C SER A 13 8.01 25.58 -0.03
N GLY A 14 8.94 26.18 0.72
CA GLY A 14 8.83 27.58 1.18
C GLY A 14 8.79 28.58 0.03
N ALA A 15 9.67 28.42 -0.96
CA ALA A 15 9.69 29.26 -2.15
C ALA A 15 8.38 29.18 -2.96
N PHE A 16 7.84 27.97 -3.18
CA PHE A 16 6.57 27.79 -3.89
C PHE A 16 5.39 28.40 -3.13
N ARG A 17 5.36 28.33 -1.79
CA ARG A 17 4.30 28.99 -1.00
C ARG A 17 4.29 30.52 -1.19
N LEU A 18 5.44 31.16 -1.38
CA LEU A 18 5.52 32.59 -1.66
C LEU A 18 4.89 32.96 -3.02
N PHE A 19 5.02 32.10 -4.03
CA PHE A 19 4.35 32.26 -5.32
C PHE A 19 2.83 32.06 -5.27
N ARG A 20 2.24 31.69 -4.12
CA ARG A 20 0.78 31.68 -3.94
C ARG A 20 0.22 33.03 -3.54
N ASN A 21 1.05 34.01 -3.19
CA ASN A 21 0.60 35.32 -2.73
C ASN A 21 0.11 36.18 -3.92
N PRO A 22 -1.21 36.46 -4.04
CA PRO A 22 -1.74 37.23 -5.17
C PRO A 22 -1.16 38.65 -5.23
N THR A 23 -0.86 39.24 -4.08
CA THR A 23 -0.33 40.60 -3.96
C THR A 23 1.10 40.69 -4.52
N ALA A 24 1.89 39.62 -4.38
CA ALA A 24 3.25 39.58 -4.92
C ALA A 24 3.24 39.62 -6.47
N HIS A 25 2.24 38.99 -7.10
CA HIS A 25 2.11 38.99 -8.56
C HIS A 25 1.73 40.37 -9.12
N GLY A 26 0.89 41.11 -8.40
CA GLY A 26 0.57 42.50 -8.76
C GLY A 26 1.77 43.44 -8.65
N VAL A 27 2.66 43.21 -7.68
CA VAL A 27 3.91 43.99 -7.52
C VAL A 27 4.92 43.70 -8.63
N VAL A 28 4.95 42.45 -9.13
CA VAL A 28 5.82 42.02 -10.25
C VAL A 28 5.26 42.42 -11.62
N GLY A 29 4.02 42.94 -11.66
CA GLY A 29 3.39 43.47 -12.88
C GLY A 29 2.65 42.42 -13.71
N TYR A 30 2.38 41.22 -13.16
CA TYR A 30 1.53 40.25 -13.84
C TYR A 30 0.08 40.73 -13.91
N SER A 31 -0.58 40.45 -15.03
CA SER A 31 -2.02 40.64 -15.10
C SER A 31 -2.74 39.69 -14.14
N ALA A 32 -3.95 40.04 -13.70
CA ALA A 32 -4.72 39.19 -12.79
C ALA A 32 -4.95 37.76 -13.34
N PRO A 33 -5.23 37.55 -14.65
CA PRO A 33 -5.30 36.21 -15.23
C PRO A 33 -3.98 35.43 -15.16
N GLU A 34 -2.84 36.08 -15.43
CA GLU A 34 -1.52 35.45 -15.37
C GLU A 34 -1.14 35.07 -13.94
N GLY A 35 -1.35 35.96 -12.97
CA GLY A 35 -1.12 35.66 -11.55
C GLY A 35 -1.95 34.46 -11.08
N LYS A 36 -3.22 34.37 -11.51
CA LYS A 36 -4.08 33.21 -11.21
C LYS A 36 -3.59 31.92 -11.86
N ALA A 37 -3.09 31.98 -13.09
CA ALA A 37 -2.52 30.82 -13.78
C ALA A 37 -1.24 30.32 -13.08
N ILE A 38 -0.36 31.23 -12.66
CA ILE A 38 0.86 30.90 -11.91
C ILE A 38 0.51 30.25 -10.57
N ILE A 39 -0.43 30.81 -9.81
CA ILE A 39 -0.91 30.21 -8.55
C ILE A 39 -1.46 28.79 -8.80
N GLY A 40 -2.26 28.61 -9.86
CA GLY A 40 -2.78 27.29 -10.22
C GLY A 40 -1.69 26.26 -10.54
N LEU A 41 -0.65 26.67 -11.26
CA LEU A 41 0.51 25.81 -11.55
C LEU A 41 1.28 25.45 -10.27
N VAL A 42 1.52 26.43 -9.39
CA VAL A 42 2.18 26.23 -8.10
C VAL A 42 1.39 25.27 -7.22
N ASP A 43 0.07 25.41 -7.17
CA ASP A 43 -0.82 24.50 -6.43
C ASP A 43 -0.73 23.07 -6.98
N LEU A 44 -0.63 22.92 -8.30
CA LEU A 44 -0.42 21.62 -8.93
C LEU A 44 0.95 21.02 -8.55
N MET A 45 2.02 21.83 -8.61
CA MET A 45 3.37 21.40 -8.24
C MET A 45 3.46 20.99 -6.76
N LEU A 46 2.84 21.75 -5.85
CA LEU A 46 2.77 21.42 -4.44
C LEU A 46 1.98 20.13 -4.18
N LYS A 47 0.86 19.90 -4.89
CA LYS A 47 0.13 18.63 -4.83
C LYS A 47 0.96 17.45 -5.33
N MET A 48 1.77 17.66 -6.38
CA MET A 48 2.70 16.63 -6.86
C MET A 48 3.81 16.34 -5.84
N LEU A 49 4.33 17.38 -5.16
CA LEU A 49 5.32 17.23 -4.10
C LEU A 49 4.74 16.48 -2.89
N GLN A 50 3.54 16.80 -2.43
CA GLN A 50 2.86 16.06 -1.35
C GLN A 50 2.65 14.58 -1.70
N ARG A 51 2.24 14.26 -2.93
CA ARG A 51 2.17 12.86 -3.38
C ARG A 51 3.52 12.15 -3.38
N ALA A 52 4.61 12.89 -3.61
CA ALA A 52 5.97 12.37 -3.51
C ALA A 52 6.47 12.25 -2.06
N GLU A 53 5.81 12.90 -1.08
CA GLU A 53 6.06 12.71 0.36
C GLU A 53 5.39 11.44 0.90
N GLU A 54 4.26 11.04 0.31
CA GLU A 54 3.57 9.78 0.65
C GLU A 54 4.32 8.53 0.17
N LEU A 55 5.31 8.70 -0.70
CA LEU A 55 6.12 7.59 -1.20
C LEU A 55 7.01 7.03 -0.08
N PRO A 56 7.06 5.70 0.08
CA PRO A 56 7.96 5.08 1.03
C PRO A 56 9.43 5.45 0.76
N PRO A 57 10.25 5.64 1.81
CA PRO A 57 11.65 6.00 1.63
C PRO A 57 12.40 4.89 0.87
N PRO A 58 13.44 5.24 0.09
CA PRO A 58 14.30 4.27 -0.55
C PRO A 58 14.85 3.25 0.46
N GLY A 59 14.88 1.97 0.10
CA GLY A 59 15.39 0.90 0.96
C GLY A 59 14.42 0.43 2.06
N LEU A 60 13.16 0.91 2.08
CA LEU A 60 12.15 0.35 2.99
C LEU A 60 11.85 -1.12 2.67
N PHE A 61 11.83 -1.47 1.38
CA PHE A 61 11.47 -2.81 0.94
C PHE A 61 12.72 -3.68 0.77
N PRO A 62 12.64 -4.99 1.06
CA PRO A 62 13.68 -5.92 0.68
C PRO A 62 13.79 -6.02 -0.84
N GLU A 63 14.96 -6.43 -1.33
CA GLU A 63 15.29 -6.49 -2.77
C GLU A 63 14.25 -7.25 -3.60
N ASN A 64 13.71 -8.36 -3.09
CA ASN A 64 12.70 -9.14 -3.82
C ASN A 64 11.38 -8.38 -4.04
N VAL A 65 10.99 -7.51 -3.10
CA VAL A 65 9.82 -6.64 -3.25
C VAL A 65 10.13 -5.48 -4.19
N GLU A 66 11.33 -4.91 -4.13
CA GLU A 66 11.76 -3.88 -5.09
C GLU A 66 11.74 -4.41 -6.53
N VAL A 67 12.30 -5.59 -6.77
CA VAL A 67 12.27 -6.24 -8.10
C VAL A 67 10.84 -6.52 -8.56
N ALA A 68 9.94 -6.93 -7.65
CA ALA A 68 8.54 -7.12 -7.98
C ALA A 68 7.84 -5.79 -8.35
N LEU A 69 8.13 -4.71 -7.64
CA LEU A 69 7.57 -3.39 -7.91
C LEU A 69 8.03 -2.84 -9.28
N VAL A 70 9.29 -3.05 -9.66
CA VAL A 70 9.78 -2.70 -11.01
C VAL A 70 8.99 -3.43 -12.09
N ARG A 71 8.77 -4.74 -11.94
CA ARG A 71 7.98 -5.52 -12.90
C ARG A 71 6.52 -5.07 -12.96
N VAL A 72 5.94 -4.70 -11.83
CA VAL A 72 4.58 -4.14 -11.78
C VAL A 72 4.57 -2.79 -12.53
N GLU A 73 5.54 -1.92 -12.28
CA GLU A 73 5.65 -0.63 -12.97
C GLU A 73 5.73 -0.78 -14.49
N GLU A 74 6.53 -1.72 -14.99
CA GLU A 74 6.62 -2.04 -16.42
C GLU A 74 5.26 -2.47 -17.00
N ALA A 75 4.41 -3.13 -16.21
CA ALA A 75 3.15 -3.70 -16.67
C ALA A 75 1.93 -2.77 -16.53
N ILE A 76 1.86 -1.97 -15.46
CA ILE A 76 0.70 -1.10 -15.16
C ILE A 76 1.03 0.40 -15.12
N GLY A 77 2.30 0.75 -15.37
CA GLY A 77 2.78 2.12 -15.40
C GLY A 77 3.12 2.70 -14.02
N PRO A 78 3.88 3.82 -14.01
CA PRO A 78 4.45 4.41 -12.80
C PRO A 78 3.40 4.94 -11.82
N GLY A 79 2.28 5.44 -12.32
CA GLY A 79 1.21 5.96 -11.46
C GLY A 79 0.57 4.86 -10.59
N ALA A 80 0.25 3.72 -11.20
CA ALA A 80 -0.36 2.59 -10.51
C ALA A 80 0.64 1.86 -9.60
N ALA A 81 1.88 1.68 -10.06
CA ALA A 81 2.95 1.13 -9.24
C ALA A 81 3.30 2.00 -8.03
N SER A 82 3.27 3.33 -8.17
CA SER A 82 3.45 4.27 -7.06
C SER A 82 2.38 4.08 -5.97
N ARG A 83 1.10 3.94 -6.36
CA ARG A 83 0.02 3.68 -5.40
C ARG A 83 0.17 2.34 -4.69
N LEU A 84 0.52 1.28 -5.43
CA LEU A 84 0.84 -0.02 -4.83
C LEU A 84 2.02 0.12 -3.86
N ARG A 85 3.08 0.85 -4.23
CA ARG A 85 4.25 1.10 -3.39
C ARG A 85 3.84 1.77 -2.08
N THR A 86 3.02 2.82 -2.13
CA THR A 86 2.48 3.48 -0.94
C THR A 86 1.65 2.52 -0.08
N PHE A 87 0.74 1.76 -0.68
CA PHE A 87 -0.06 0.75 0.02
C PHE A 87 0.83 -0.27 0.77
N LEU A 88 1.81 -0.86 0.10
CA LEU A 88 2.75 -1.81 0.72
C LEU A 88 3.58 -1.13 1.81
N GLY A 89 4.00 0.12 1.60
CA GLY A 89 4.77 0.88 2.58
C GLY A 89 4.00 1.11 3.87
N LYS A 90 2.71 1.48 3.77
CA LYS A 90 1.81 1.59 4.93
C LYS A 90 1.63 0.23 5.62
N CYS A 91 1.45 -0.85 4.85
CA CYS A 91 1.36 -2.21 5.41
C CYS A 91 2.60 -2.60 6.23
N LEU A 92 3.79 -2.21 5.79
CA LEU A 92 5.04 -2.48 6.51
C LEU A 92 5.17 -1.61 7.77
N LYS A 93 4.98 -0.29 7.63
CA LYS A 93 5.27 0.68 8.69
C LYS A 93 4.18 0.74 9.75
N GLU A 94 2.93 0.79 9.33
CA GLU A 94 1.79 0.98 10.23
C GLU A 94 1.25 -0.35 10.71
N LEU A 95 1.16 -1.33 9.80
CA LEU A 95 0.60 -2.64 10.09
C LEU A 95 1.65 -3.72 10.34
N GLY A 96 2.93 -3.37 10.49
CA GLY A 96 4.00 -4.29 10.87
C GLY A 96 4.12 -5.56 10.02
N LEU A 97 3.55 -5.57 8.80
CA LEU A 97 3.56 -6.76 7.96
C LEU A 97 4.97 -7.01 7.46
N LYS A 98 5.40 -8.27 7.51
CA LYS A 98 6.74 -8.68 7.10
C LYS A 98 6.68 -9.43 5.78
N PRO A 99 7.26 -8.90 4.68
CA PRO A 99 7.43 -9.67 3.47
C PRO A 99 8.39 -10.84 3.73
N ALA A 100 8.12 -12.01 3.17
CA ALA A 100 9.07 -13.12 3.17
C ALA A 100 9.65 -13.36 1.78
N THR A 101 10.85 -13.94 1.73
CA THR A 101 11.51 -14.29 0.47
C THR A 101 10.78 -15.45 -0.21
N ALA A 102 10.33 -15.23 -1.44
CA ALA A 102 9.73 -16.24 -2.28
C ALA A 102 9.90 -15.86 -3.75
N LYS A 103 10.10 -16.85 -4.63
CA LYS A 103 10.48 -16.62 -6.04
C LYS A 103 9.41 -15.94 -6.88
N GLN A 104 8.13 -16.21 -6.61
CA GLN A 104 7.01 -15.77 -7.46
C GLN A 104 5.87 -15.13 -6.67
N TRP A 105 5.68 -15.55 -5.43
CA TRP A 105 4.55 -15.17 -4.58
C TRP A 105 5.11 -14.59 -3.30
N ILE A 106 5.17 -13.26 -3.17
CA ILE A 106 5.76 -12.63 -2.00
C ILE A 106 4.70 -12.53 -0.91
N PRO A 107 4.75 -13.35 0.16
CA PRO A 107 3.79 -13.25 1.26
C PRO A 107 4.10 -12.06 2.14
N PHE A 108 3.09 -11.31 2.54
CA PHE A 108 3.15 -10.31 3.60
C PHE A 108 2.50 -10.91 4.84
N LYS A 109 3.29 -11.14 5.88
CA LYS A 109 2.89 -11.95 7.04
C LYS A 109 2.71 -11.11 8.31
N ARG A 110 1.81 -11.59 9.17
CA ARG A 110 1.60 -11.13 10.56
C ARG A 110 1.53 -12.37 11.46
N TYR A 111 1.89 -12.24 12.74
CA TYR A 111 1.65 -13.31 13.70
C TYR A 111 0.19 -13.32 14.14
N ALA A 112 -0.32 -14.50 14.44
CA ALA A 112 -1.64 -14.74 15.03
C ALA A 112 -1.61 -15.99 15.90
N LEU A 113 -2.60 -16.16 16.77
CA LEU A 113 -2.79 -17.38 17.53
C LEU A 113 -3.40 -18.45 16.62
N TYR A 114 -2.67 -19.52 16.41
CA TYR A 114 -2.99 -20.52 15.39
C TYR A 114 -2.98 -21.93 15.98
N LYS A 115 -3.94 -22.76 15.57
CA LYS A 115 -4.07 -24.14 16.05
C LYS A 115 -4.09 -25.11 14.87
N LEU A 116 -3.02 -25.89 14.72
CA LEU A 116 -3.05 -27.08 13.86
C LEU A 116 -3.76 -28.22 14.59
N ASP A 117 -4.40 -29.11 13.82
CA ASP A 117 -5.12 -30.28 14.36
C ASP A 117 -4.23 -31.17 15.25
N GLN A 118 -2.94 -31.24 14.92
CA GLN A 118 -1.92 -32.01 15.65
C GLN A 118 -1.30 -31.27 16.84
N TRP A 119 -1.68 -30.01 17.12
CA TRP A 119 -1.16 -29.25 18.26
C TRP A 119 -2.13 -29.33 19.44
N GLU A 120 -1.62 -29.70 20.61
CA GLU A 120 -2.42 -29.74 21.84
C GLU A 120 -3.00 -28.37 22.20
N LYS A 121 -2.18 -27.31 22.05
CA LYS A 121 -2.56 -25.93 22.34
C LYS A 121 -2.29 -25.03 21.13
N PRO A 122 -3.12 -23.97 20.93
CA PRO A 122 -2.78 -22.90 20.01
C PRO A 122 -1.42 -22.27 20.37
N ARG A 123 -0.74 -21.72 19.38
CA ARG A 123 0.50 -20.94 19.59
C ARG A 123 0.66 -19.87 18.54
N SER A 124 1.48 -18.87 18.85
CA SER A 124 1.84 -17.81 17.91
C SER A 124 2.49 -18.39 16.65
N HIS A 125 1.93 -18.07 15.48
CA HIS A 125 2.39 -18.55 14.19
C HIS A 125 2.28 -17.44 13.13
N PRO A 126 3.26 -17.30 12.22
CA PRO A 126 3.17 -16.33 11.14
C PRO A 126 2.16 -16.78 10.08
N ILE A 127 1.11 -15.98 9.88
CA ILE A 127 0.07 -16.15 8.87
C ILE A 127 0.30 -15.16 7.74
N THR A 128 0.17 -15.62 6.50
CA THR A 128 0.18 -14.72 5.34
C THR A 128 -1.13 -13.96 5.27
N VAL A 129 -1.05 -12.64 5.30
CA VAL A 129 -2.21 -11.78 5.12
C VAL A 129 -2.60 -11.72 3.65
N PHE A 130 -1.63 -11.39 2.79
CA PHE A 130 -1.79 -11.45 1.34
C PHE A 130 -0.47 -11.78 0.65
N TYR A 131 -0.57 -12.17 -0.61
CA TYR A 131 0.54 -12.37 -1.53
C TYR A 131 0.55 -11.28 -2.59
N LEU A 132 1.72 -10.73 -2.87
CA LEU A 132 1.98 -9.99 -4.10
C LEU A 132 2.56 -10.96 -5.14
N ARG A 133 1.96 -10.98 -6.32
CA ARG A 133 2.48 -11.69 -7.49
C ARG A 133 2.75 -10.71 -8.61
N ALA A 134 3.99 -10.71 -9.11
CA ALA A 134 4.50 -9.77 -10.11
C ALA A 134 5.31 -10.54 -11.18
N THR A 135 4.66 -11.50 -11.81
CA THR A 135 5.28 -12.38 -12.82
C THR A 135 4.35 -12.48 -14.00
N ASP A 136 4.77 -12.07 -15.19
CA ASP A 136 3.97 -12.19 -16.42
C ASP A 136 3.42 -13.61 -16.60
N PRO A 137 2.12 -13.80 -16.91
CA PRO A 137 1.07 -12.79 -17.16
C PRO A 137 0.26 -12.35 -15.93
N GLU A 138 0.76 -12.58 -14.72
CA GLU A 138 0.05 -12.44 -13.44
C GLU A 138 0.62 -11.32 -12.57
N TYR A 139 -0.09 -10.19 -12.55
CA TYR A 139 0.16 -9.02 -11.70
C TYR A 139 -1.02 -8.85 -10.74
N ARG A 140 -0.95 -9.46 -9.56
CA ARG A 140 -2.13 -9.57 -8.68
C ARG A 140 -1.82 -9.53 -7.19
N LEU A 141 -2.82 -9.15 -6.42
CA LEU A 141 -2.91 -9.44 -5.00
C LEU A 141 -3.79 -10.67 -4.76
N GLN A 142 -3.42 -11.49 -3.79
CA GLN A 142 -4.18 -12.67 -3.40
C GLN A 142 -4.22 -12.81 -1.87
N PHE A 143 -5.39 -13.14 -1.33
CA PHE A 143 -5.56 -13.47 0.09
C PHE A 143 -5.77 -14.97 0.22
N SER A 144 -4.96 -15.65 1.05
CA SER A 144 -5.12 -17.10 1.26
C SER A 144 -5.98 -17.34 2.50
N THR A 145 -7.29 -17.26 2.30
CA THR A 145 -8.32 -17.43 3.33
C THR A 145 -8.32 -18.83 3.95
N TYR A 146 -7.79 -19.83 3.23
CA TYR A 146 -7.61 -21.19 3.72
C TYR A 146 -6.80 -21.27 5.03
N HIS A 147 -5.80 -20.40 5.23
CA HIS A 147 -5.03 -20.41 6.46
C HIS A 147 -5.79 -19.78 7.64
N TYR A 148 -6.75 -18.91 7.38
CA TYR A 148 -7.47 -18.21 8.44
C TYR A 148 -8.43 -19.10 9.21
N VAL A 149 -8.90 -20.22 8.62
CA VAL A 149 -9.81 -21.17 9.28
C VAL A 149 -9.20 -21.83 10.53
N ARG A 150 -7.88 -21.75 10.68
CA ARG A 150 -7.12 -22.30 11.81
C ARG A 150 -6.60 -21.23 12.77
N VAL A 151 -6.88 -19.95 12.49
CA VAL A 151 -6.62 -18.85 13.41
C VAL A 151 -7.74 -18.81 14.44
N VAL A 152 -7.36 -18.81 15.72
CA VAL A 152 -8.33 -18.89 16.83
C VAL A 152 -9.16 -17.61 16.87
N GLY A 153 -10.49 -17.75 16.79
CA GLY A 153 -11.42 -16.62 16.92
C GLY A 153 -11.50 -15.70 15.70
N PHE A 154 -10.80 -16.01 14.61
CA PHE A 154 -10.87 -15.23 13.37
C PHE A 154 -12.00 -15.72 12.48
N ASN A 155 -12.82 -14.81 11.96
CA ASN A 155 -13.91 -15.14 11.04
C ASN A 155 -13.46 -14.92 9.59
N ALA A 156 -13.15 -16.00 8.86
CA ALA A 156 -12.70 -15.90 7.47
C ALA A 156 -13.80 -15.44 6.49
N ASP A 157 -15.08 -15.71 6.80
CA ASP A 157 -16.21 -15.43 5.90
C ASP A 157 -16.45 -13.93 5.74
N TRP A 158 -16.28 -13.14 6.81
CA TRP A 158 -16.40 -11.69 6.70
C TRP A 158 -15.30 -11.12 5.78
N LEU A 159 -14.06 -11.61 5.91
CA LEU A 159 -12.94 -11.15 5.09
C LEU A 159 -13.19 -11.46 3.61
N ILE A 160 -13.67 -12.68 3.32
CA ILE A 160 -14.05 -13.08 1.96
C ILE A 160 -15.13 -12.14 1.40
N LYS A 161 -16.19 -11.88 2.18
CA LYS A 161 -17.29 -11.00 1.78
C LYS A 161 -16.80 -9.58 1.45
N GLU A 162 -15.99 -8.99 2.31
CA GLU A 162 -15.45 -7.64 2.11
C GLU A 162 -14.50 -7.57 0.90
N LEU A 163 -13.62 -8.57 0.73
CA LEU A 163 -12.74 -8.66 -0.43
C LEU A 163 -13.53 -8.78 -1.74
N THR A 164 -14.57 -9.62 -1.77
CA THR A 164 -15.43 -9.73 -2.94
C THR A 164 -16.20 -8.44 -3.21
N GLY A 165 -16.68 -7.74 -2.17
CA GLY A 165 -17.28 -6.42 -2.30
C GLY A 165 -16.33 -5.37 -2.90
N LEU A 166 -15.03 -5.51 -2.66
CA LEU A 166 -13.98 -4.66 -3.23
C LEU A 166 -13.54 -5.07 -4.65
N GLY A 167 -14.14 -6.13 -5.22
CA GLY A 167 -13.89 -6.60 -6.58
C GLY A 167 -12.96 -7.81 -6.69
N PHE A 168 -12.56 -8.44 -5.59
CA PHE A 168 -11.78 -9.69 -5.66
C PHE A 168 -12.66 -10.84 -6.16
N GLN A 169 -12.08 -11.65 -7.05
CA GLN A 169 -12.71 -12.86 -7.59
C GLN A 169 -12.23 -14.08 -6.83
N LEU A 170 -13.14 -15.00 -6.50
CA LEU A 170 -12.81 -16.28 -5.87
C LEU A 170 -12.35 -17.25 -6.96
N VAL A 171 -11.12 -17.77 -6.83
CA VAL A 171 -10.52 -18.61 -7.87
C VAL A 171 -9.92 -19.89 -7.30
N GLY A 172 -10.07 -20.99 -8.04
CA GLY A 172 -9.47 -22.28 -7.73
C GLY A 172 -10.25 -23.09 -6.69
N LYS A 173 -9.70 -24.25 -6.33
CA LYS A 173 -10.37 -25.22 -5.42
C LYS A 173 -10.64 -24.63 -4.03
N ASN A 174 -9.76 -23.76 -3.55
CA ASN A 174 -9.86 -23.14 -2.23
C ASN A 174 -10.61 -21.81 -2.24
N GLN A 175 -11.18 -21.40 -3.39
CA GLN A 175 -11.94 -20.15 -3.54
C GLN A 175 -11.16 -18.94 -3.00
N GLU A 176 -9.87 -18.84 -3.33
CA GLU A 176 -9.02 -17.78 -2.80
C GLU A 176 -9.35 -16.45 -3.49
N PRO A 177 -9.61 -15.36 -2.73
CA PRO A 177 -9.80 -14.04 -3.32
C PRO A 177 -8.54 -13.55 -4.04
N ARG A 178 -8.69 -13.19 -5.32
CA ARG A 178 -7.63 -12.66 -6.18
C ARG A 178 -8.12 -11.42 -6.92
N ILE A 179 -7.21 -10.48 -7.16
CA ILE A 179 -7.52 -9.29 -7.94
C ILE A 179 -6.38 -8.92 -8.88
N ASP A 180 -6.69 -8.67 -10.14
CA ASP A 180 -5.73 -8.25 -11.15
C ASP A 180 -5.46 -6.75 -11.04
N LEU A 181 -4.20 -6.40 -10.75
CA LEU A 181 -3.77 -5.02 -10.58
C LEU A 181 -3.77 -4.23 -11.90
N ARG A 182 -3.84 -4.90 -13.05
CA ARG A 182 -4.04 -4.22 -14.34
C ARG A 182 -5.44 -3.63 -14.47
N ILE A 183 -6.40 -4.19 -13.75
CA ILE A 183 -7.81 -3.79 -13.78
C ILE A 183 -8.13 -2.88 -12.59
N HIS A 184 -7.68 -3.23 -11.39
CA HIS A 184 -7.95 -2.49 -10.16
C HIS A 184 -6.67 -1.91 -9.58
N ASN A 185 -6.44 -0.62 -9.83
CA ASN A 185 -5.25 0.09 -9.33
C ASN A 185 -5.46 1.58 -9.05
N ASP A 186 -6.69 2.07 -8.97
CA ASP A 186 -6.94 3.46 -8.60
C ASP A 186 -6.66 3.71 -7.10
N GLN A 187 -6.64 4.99 -6.71
CA GLN A 187 -6.35 5.39 -5.33
C GLN A 187 -7.40 4.89 -4.34
N SER A 188 -8.69 4.99 -4.69
CA SER A 188 -9.79 4.62 -3.80
C SER A 188 -9.79 3.12 -3.48
N PHE A 189 -9.42 2.31 -4.46
CA PHE A 189 -9.21 0.88 -4.28
C PHE A 189 -8.13 0.60 -3.23
N PHE A 190 -6.94 1.19 -3.37
CA PHE A 190 -5.84 0.95 -2.44
C PHE A 190 -6.11 1.50 -1.04
N ASP A 191 -6.79 2.64 -0.91
CA ASP A 191 -7.18 3.21 0.38
C ASP A 191 -8.18 2.29 1.10
N THR A 192 -9.20 1.80 0.39
CA THR A 192 -10.19 0.87 0.96
C THR A 192 -9.57 -0.48 1.30
N LEU A 193 -8.69 -0.99 0.42
CA LEU A 193 -7.94 -2.22 0.68
C LEU A 193 -7.04 -2.09 1.91
N PHE A 194 -6.42 -0.92 2.11
CA PHE A 194 -5.59 -0.67 3.28
C PHE A 194 -6.39 -0.77 4.58
N GLU A 195 -7.56 -0.15 4.67
CA GLU A 195 -8.41 -0.25 5.86
C GLU A 195 -8.87 -1.69 6.13
N LEU A 196 -9.15 -2.47 5.07
CA LEU A 196 -9.49 -3.89 5.20
C LEU A 196 -8.30 -4.72 5.73
N VAL A 197 -7.09 -4.49 5.20
CA VAL A 197 -5.86 -5.17 5.66
C VAL A 197 -5.51 -4.75 7.08
N LYS A 198 -5.72 -3.49 7.44
CA LYS A 198 -5.53 -2.97 8.80
C LYS A 198 -6.44 -3.68 9.79
N ARG A 199 -7.74 -3.72 9.52
CA ARG A 199 -8.70 -4.46 10.35
C ARG A 199 -8.31 -5.94 10.48
N THR A 200 -7.92 -6.56 9.37
CA THR A 200 -7.44 -7.95 9.38
C THR A 200 -6.22 -8.12 10.28
N ALA A 201 -5.22 -7.24 10.17
CA ALA A 201 -4.02 -7.27 10.99
C ALA A 201 -4.32 -7.05 12.48
N ASP A 202 -5.25 -6.15 12.80
CA ASP A 202 -5.69 -5.87 14.18
C ASP A 202 -6.43 -7.07 14.78
N GLU A 203 -7.33 -7.70 14.02
CA GLU A 203 -8.02 -8.92 14.46
C GLU A 203 -7.03 -10.07 14.70
N LEU A 204 -6.04 -10.26 13.82
CA LEU A 204 -4.96 -11.25 14.02
C LEU A 204 -4.14 -10.94 15.28
N GLU A 205 -3.79 -9.69 15.54
CA GLU A 205 -3.09 -9.26 16.75
C GLU A 205 -3.91 -9.54 18.01
N GLN A 206 -5.23 -9.28 17.97
CA GLN A 206 -6.12 -9.52 19.11
C GLN A 206 -6.14 -11.00 19.52
N THR A 207 -6.01 -11.93 18.57
CA THR A 207 -5.94 -13.37 18.89
C THR A 207 -4.74 -13.71 19.80
N LEU A 208 -3.64 -12.96 19.72
CA LEU A 208 -2.43 -13.17 20.53
C LEU A 208 -2.56 -12.63 21.96
N ARG A 209 -3.57 -11.80 22.25
CA ARG A 209 -3.80 -11.20 23.58
C ARG A 209 -4.75 -12.01 24.45
N GLN A 210 -5.25 -13.12 23.93
CA GLN A 210 -6.22 -14.00 24.61
C GLN A 210 -5.53 -15.11 25.44
N ASP A 211 -4.22 -15.25 25.31
CA ASP A 211 -3.35 -16.08 26.16
C ASP A 211 -2.69 -15.24 27.27
#